data_AF-G8TEI0-F1
#
_entry.id   AF-G8TEI0-F1
#
_cell.length_a   1.000
_cell.length_b   1.000
_cell.length_c   1.000
_cell.angle_alpha   90.00
_cell.angle_beta   90.00
_cell.angle_gamma   90.00
#
_symmetry.space_group_name_H-M   'P 1'
#
loop_
_entity.id
_entity.type
_entity.pdbx_description
1 polymer ?
#
loop_
_entity_poly.entity_id
_entity_poly.type
_entity_poly.pdbx_seq_one_letter_code
_entity_poly.pdbx_strand_id
1 'polypeptide(L)'
;MKKWKVIFISIAIVVGIGGAYASYKQDGICSFYIQYRYTGGTYVPAGEEGIDYACVGGIGICTYYQPSPSSGYLPCHFGFYTPLGDELKAKK
;
A
#
# COMPACT_ATOMS: atom_id res chain seq x y z
N MET A 1 -22.02 35.67 -8.44
CA MET A 1 -20.73 35.15 -7.91
C MET A 1 -20.86 34.29 -6.64
N LYS A 2 -21.77 34.58 -5.69
CA LYS A 2 -21.94 33.76 -4.46
C LYS A 2 -22.37 32.30 -4.72
N LYS A 3 -23.20 32.07 -5.74
CA LYS A 3 -23.74 30.73 -6.08
C LYS A 3 -22.67 29.76 -6.59
N TRP A 4 -21.68 30.27 -7.33
CA TRP A 4 -20.58 29.46 -7.87
C TRP A 4 -19.60 29.02 -6.78
N LYS A 5 -19.35 29.87 -5.77
CA LYS A 5 -18.48 29.51 -4.63
C LYS A 5 -19.00 28.30 -3.83
N VAL A 6 -20.32 28.17 -3.67
CA VAL A 6 -20.92 27.05 -2.92
C VAL A 6 -20.73 25.72 -3.66
N ILE A 7 -20.83 25.72 -4.98
CA ILE A 7 -20.68 24.51 -5.82
C ILE A 7 -19.25 23.96 -5.71
N PHE A 8 -18.22 24.81 -5.73
CA PHE A 8 -16.83 24.36 -5.59
C PHE A 8 -16.54 23.75 -4.22
N ILE A 9 -17.13 24.30 -3.15
CA ILE A 9 -16.97 23.77 -1.79
C ILE A 9 -17.63 22.39 -1.67
N SER A 10 -18.83 22.20 -2.24
CA SER A 10 -19.50 20.90 -2.17
C SER A 10 -18.78 19.80 -2.94
N ILE A 11 -18.20 20.11 -4.10
CA ILE A 11 -17.43 19.13 -4.89
C ILE A 11 -16.17 18.70 -4.12
N ALA A 12 -15.46 19.64 -3.50
CA ALA A 12 -14.25 19.33 -2.74
C ALA A 12 -14.50 18.34 -1.58
N ILE A 13 -15.62 18.48 -0.87
CA ILE A 13 -15.98 17.58 0.24
C ILE A 13 -16.28 16.17 -0.29
N VAL A 14 -17.05 16.05 -1.37
CA VAL A 14 -17.40 14.76 -1.96
C VAL A 14 -16.15 14.04 -2.51
N VAL A 15 -15.25 14.76 -3.17
CA VAL A 15 -13.98 14.21 -3.67
C VAL A 15 -13.08 13.78 -2.51
N GLY A 16 -13.03 14.55 -1.42
CA GLY A 16 -12.27 14.18 -0.22
C GLY A 16 -12.76 12.88 0.43
N ILE A 17 -14.07 12.71 0.58
CA ILE A 17 -14.66 11.49 1.14
C ILE A 17 -14.45 10.31 0.17
N GLY A 18 -14.68 10.50 -1.12
CA GLY A 18 -14.46 9.47 -2.14
C GLY A 18 -13.01 8.98 -2.20
N GLY A 19 -12.04 9.90 -2.07
CA GLY A 19 -10.62 9.56 -2.01
C GLY A 19 -10.25 8.70 -0.80
N ALA A 20 -10.75 9.05 0.39
CA ALA A 20 -10.47 8.29 1.62
C ALA A 20 -11.02 6.85 1.58
N TYR A 21 -12.22 6.66 1.03
CA TYR A 21 -12.81 5.32 0.87
C TYR A 21 -12.10 4.46 -0.19
N ALA A 22 -11.57 5.07 -1.25
CA ALA A 22 -10.80 4.35 -2.26
C ALA A 22 -9.49 3.81 -1.69
N SER A 23 -8.79 4.60 -0.85
CA SER A 23 -7.55 4.18 -0.22
C SER A 23 -7.75 3.04 0.79
N TYR A 24 -8.83 3.06 1.57
CA TYR A 24 -9.06 2.06 2.63
C TYR A 24 -9.41 0.66 2.11
N LYS A 25 -10.12 0.56 0.97
CA LYS A 25 -10.59 -0.73 0.47
C LYS A 25 -9.48 -1.62 -0.11
N GLN A 26 -8.35 -1.04 -0.52
CA GLN A 26 -7.31 -1.81 -1.18
C GLN A 26 -6.41 -2.56 -0.18
N ASP A 27 -6.14 -1.98 0.99
CA ASP A 27 -5.33 -2.63 2.03
C ASP A 27 -6.08 -3.78 2.72
N GLY A 28 -7.40 -3.65 2.94
CA GLY A 28 -8.13 -4.56 3.84
C GLY A 28 -8.24 -6.03 3.38
N ILE A 29 -8.22 -6.32 2.08
CA ILE A 29 -8.32 -7.71 1.60
C ILE A 29 -6.93 -8.34 1.48
N CYS A 30 -5.95 -7.57 1.03
CA CYS A 30 -4.65 -8.13 0.72
C CYS A 30 -3.83 -8.41 1.98
N SER A 31 -4.02 -7.68 3.09
CA SER A 31 -3.33 -7.95 4.37
C SER A 31 -3.58 -9.34 4.96
N PHE A 32 -4.64 -10.06 4.54
CA PHE A 32 -4.90 -11.44 4.97
C PHE A 32 -4.13 -12.49 4.14
N TYR A 33 -3.52 -12.08 3.03
CA TYR A 33 -2.74 -12.96 2.17
C TYR A 33 -1.25 -12.80 2.45
N ILE A 34 -0.48 -13.83 2.07
CA ILE A 34 0.98 -13.79 2.09
C ILE A 34 1.45 -12.64 1.20
N GLN A 35 2.27 -11.78 1.80
CA GLN A 35 2.86 -10.62 1.14
C GLN A 35 4.18 -11.00 0.48
N TYR A 36 4.40 -10.46 -0.71
CA TYR A 36 5.58 -10.68 -1.52
C TYR A 36 6.21 -9.37 -1.92
N ARG A 37 7.54 -9.31 -1.90
CA ARG A 37 8.35 -8.21 -2.39
C ARG A 37 8.93 -8.56 -3.75
N TYR A 38 8.91 -7.61 -4.68
CA TYR A 38 9.61 -7.77 -5.95
C TYR A 38 11.09 -7.40 -5.78
N THR A 39 12.01 -8.33 -6.04
CA THR A 39 13.45 -8.11 -5.95
C THR A 39 14.21 -8.97 -6.94
N GLY A 40 15.10 -8.33 -7.71
CA GLY A 40 15.96 -9.04 -8.67
C GLY A 40 15.20 -9.80 -9.77
N GLY A 41 14.00 -9.36 -10.14
CA GLY A 41 13.17 -10.04 -11.15
C GLY A 41 12.22 -11.11 -10.60
N THR A 42 12.24 -11.36 -9.29
CA THR A 42 11.45 -12.42 -8.64
C THR A 42 10.59 -11.88 -7.50
N TYR A 43 9.49 -12.56 -7.18
CA TYR A 43 8.65 -12.28 -6.03
C TYR A 43 9.08 -13.18 -4.87
N VAL A 44 9.54 -12.58 -3.78
CA VAL A 44 9.98 -13.27 -2.57
C VAL A 44 9.04 -12.95 -1.41
N PRO A 45 8.78 -13.88 -0.49
CA PRO A 45 7.95 -13.60 0.68
C PRO A 45 8.55 -12.47 1.52
N ALA A 46 7.73 -11.48 1.86
CA ALA A 46 8.13 -10.27 2.57
C ALA A 46 8.17 -10.46 4.11
N GLY A 47 7.34 -11.36 4.65
CA GLY A 47 7.16 -11.54 6.10
C GLY A 47 5.89 -10.87 6.60
N GLU A 48 5.87 -10.51 7.89
CA GLU A 48 4.76 -9.77 8.53
C GLU A 48 5.03 -8.26 8.55
N GLU A 49 4.04 -7.47 8.11
CA GLU A 49 4.11 -6.01 8.15
C GLU A 49 4.16 -5.52 9.61
N GLY A 50 5.04 -4.57 9.90
CA GLY A 50 5.29 -4.03 11.23
C GLY A 50 6.27 -4.87 12.07
N ILE A 51 6.67 -6.05 11.60
CA ILE A 51 7.65 -6.93 12.25
C ILE A 51 8.89 -7.09 11.37
N ASP A 52 8.71 -7.62 10.16
CA ASP A 52 9.81 -7.87 9.21
C ASP A 52 10.06 -6.68 8.29
N TYR A 53 8.99 -5.94 7.95
CA TYR A 53 9.07 -4.80 7.05
C TYR A 53 7.97 -3.76 7.32
N ALA A 54 8.18 -2.54 6.82
CA ALA A 54 7.19 -1.49 6.77
C ALA A 54 7.13 -0.87 5.37
N CYS A 55 5.93 -0.52 4.93
CA CYS A 55 5.71 0.25 3.71
C CYS A 55 5.66 1.75 4.04
N VAL A 56 6.74 2.48 3.72
CA VAL A 56 6.91 3.87 4.14
C VAL A 56 6.84 4.81 2.95
N GLY A 57 5.67 5.40 2.70
CA GLY A 57 5.46 6.52 1.79
C GLY A 57 5.89 6.31 0.33
N GLY A 58 5.42 7.16 -0.58
CA GLY A 58 5.84 7.14 -1.98
C GLY A 58 4.84 6.49 -2.95
N ILE A 59 5.20 6.53 -4.24
CA ILE A 59 4.32 6.17 -5.38
C ILE A 59 4.64 4.76 -5.90
N GLY A 60 5.61 4.07 -5.31
CA GLY A 60 6.01 2.72 -5.70
C GLY A 60 5.07 1.64 -5.15
N ILE A 61 5.24 0.40 -5.63
CA ILE A 61 4.57 -0.76 -5.03
C ILE A 61 5.51 -1.35 -3.99
N CYS A 62 5.05 -1.43 -2.74
CA CYS A 62 5.80 -1.95 -1.63
C CYS A 62 5.72 -3.48 -1.58
N THR A 63 4.49 -4.01 -1.63
CA THR A 63 4.22 -5.44 -1.62
C THR A 63 3.18 -5.84 -2.63
N TYR A 64 3.21 -7.12 -2.96
CA TYR A 64 2.29 -7.80 -3.83
C TYR A 64 1.67 -8.96 -3.05
N TYR A 65 0.43 -9.30 -3.40
CA TYR A 65 -0.23 -10.49 -2.89
C TYR A 65 -0.68 -11.36 -4.06
N GLN A 66 -0.89 -12.63 -3.77
CA GLN A 66 -1.37 -13.59 -4.77
C GLN A 66 -2.73 -14.15 -4.28
N PRO A 67 -3.86 -13.73 -4.87
CA PRO A 67 -5.19 -14.15 -4.41
C PRO A 67 -5.44 -15.65 -4.58
N SER A 68 -4.84 -16.26 -5.59
CA SER A 68 -4.88 -17.70 -5.84
C SER A 68 -3.55 -18.19 -6.44
N PRO A 69 -3.11 -19.43 -6.18
CA PRO A 69 -1.81 -19.93 -6.64
C PRO A 69 -1.64 -19.94 -8.17
N SER A 70 -2.74 -19.89 -8.92
CA SER A 70 -2.75 -19.77 -10.40
C SER A 70 -2.93 -18.35 -10.92
N SER A 71 -3.23 -17.37 -10.06
CA SER A 71 -3.33 -15.95 -10.42
C SER A 71 -1.98 -15.26 -10.41
N GLY A 72 -1.86 -14.15 -11.14
CA GLY A 72 -0.70 -13.27 -11.07
C GLY A 72 -0.60 -12.53 -9.73
N TYR A 73 0.59 -12.02 -9.44
CA TYR A 73 0.84 -11.15 -8.31
C TYR A 73 0.19 -9.78 -8.55
N LEU A 74 -0.61 -9.33 -7.59
CA LEU A 74 -1.31 -8.04 -7.61
C LEU A 74 -0.71 -7.11 -6.55
N PRO A 75 -0.64 -5.79 -6.82
CA PRO A 75 -0.15 -4.84 -5.82
C PRO A 75 -1.09 -4.79 -4.60
N CYS A 76 -0.52 -4.89 -3.41
CA CYS A 76 -1.23 -4.76 -2.13
C CYS A 76 -0.95 -3.37 -1.54
N HIS A 77 0.23 -3.19 -0.94
CA HIS A 77 0.62 -1.94 -0.32
C HIS A 77 1.45 -1.08 -1.28
N PHE A 78 1.22 0.22 -1.24
CA PHE A 78 2.02 1.22 -1.94
C PHE A 78 3.04 1.85 -0.99
N GLY A 79 4.19 2.20 -1.53
CA GLY A 79 5.26 2.90 -0.86
C GLY A 79 6.62 2.24 -1.06
N PHE A 80 7.59 2.65 -0.26
CA PHE A 80 8.92 2.05 -0.26
C PHE A 80 9.01 0.93 0.78
N TYR A 81 9.41 -0.26 0.31
CA TYR A 81 9.69 -1.40 1.19
C TYR A 81 10.91 -1.08 2.07
N THR A 82 10.70 -1.06 3.38
CA THR A 82 11.74 -0.85 4.39
C THR A 82 11.84 -2.09 5.27
N PRO A 83 12.94 -2.86 5.24
CA PRO A 83 13.13 -3.98 6.16
C PRO A 83 13.33 -3.46 7.59
N LEU A 84 12.54 -3.96 8.54
CA LEU A 84 12.65 -3.60 9.96
C LEU A 84 13.70 -4.47 10.68
N GLY A 85 14.13 -5.57 10.07
CA GLY A 85 15.12 -6.51 10.61
C GLY A 85 16.59 -6.09 10.51
N ASP A 86 16.94 -5.03 9.76
CA ASP A 86 18.34 -4.67 9.49
C ASP A 86 18.93 -3.59 10.42
N GLU A 87 18.13 -2.91 11.24
CA GLU A 87 18.67 -1.98 12.25
C GLU A 87 19.50 -2.68 13.34
N LEU A 88 19.37 -4.00 13.49
CA LEU A 88 20.19 -4.81 14.41
C LEU A 88 21.46 -5.41 13.77
N LYS A 89 21.59 -5.42 12.44
CA LYS A 89 22.77 -6.00 11.77
C LYS A 89 23.83 -4.96 11.38
N ALA A 90 23.45 -3.70 11.18
CA ALA A 90 24.39 -2.63 10.83
C ALA A 90 25.21 -2.08 12.02
N LYS A 91 24.98 -2.58 13.24
CA LYS A 91 25.70 -2.19 14.47
C LYS A 91 26.69 -3.23 15.00
N LYS A 92 27.01 -4.28 14.23
CA LYS A 92 27.94 -5.33 14.65
C LYS A 92 29.22 -5.34 13.83
#